data_AF-A0A192ZJ89-F1
#
_entry.id   AF-A0A192ZJ89-F1
#
_cell.length_a   1.000
_cell.length_b   1.000
_cell.length_c   1.000
_cell.angle_alpha   90.00
_cell.angle_beta   90.00
_cell.angle_gamma   90.00
#
_symmetry.space_group_name_H-M   'P 1'
#
loop_
_entity.id
_entity.type
_entity.pdbx_description
1 polymer ?
#
loop_
_entity_poly.entity_id
_entity_poly.type
_entity_poly.pdbx_seq_one_letter_code
_entity_poly.pdbx_strand_id
1 'polypeptide(L)' 'MSDRDMERFIHKENQRHQIQQVISRLTDKCFAKCVKRPGAKLSSSETQCVQNCVERFLDASVFIMKLMSEDEAKEK' A
#
# COMPACT_ATOMS: atom_id res chain seq x y z
N MET A 1 26.69 20.03 -4.35
CA MET A 1 25.27 19.85 -3.95
C MET A 1 25.02 20.77 -2.78
N SER A 2 24.00 21.62 -2.84
CA SER A 2 23.63 22.47 -1.70
C SER A 2 22.77 21.66 -0.71
N ASP A 3 22.75 22.04 0.57
CA ASP A 3 21.95 21.36 1.60
C ASP A 3 20.46 21.27 1.23
N ARG A 4 19.93 22.28 0.52
CA ARG A 4 18.55 22.32 0.02
C ARG A 4 18.29 21.29 -1.08
N ASP A 5 19.27 20.98 -1.92
CA ASP A 5 19.14 19.95 -2.95
C ASP A 5 19.17 18.55 -2.34
N MET A 6 19.98 18.37 -1.28
CA MET A 6 20.03 17.13 -0.52
C MET A 6 18.72 16.85 0.20
N GLU A 7 18.14 17.85 0.87
CA GLU A 7 16.85 17.72 1.55
C GLU A 7 15.73 17.29 0.58
N ARG A 8 15.67 17.92 -0.60
CA ARG A 8 14.72 17.54 -1.67
C ARG A 8 14.93 16.11 -2.15
N PHE A 9 16.18 15.70 -2.32
CA PHE A 9 16.52 14.34 -2.72
C PHE A 9 16.05 13.32 -1.68
N ILE A 10 16.38 13.54 -0.39
CA ILE A 10 15.97 12.67 0.72
C ILE A 10 14.45 12.58 0.78
N HIS A 11 13.73 13.70 0.67
CA HIS A 11 12.27 13.70 0.73
C HIS A 11 11.66 12.86 -0.41
N LYS A 12 12.16 13.01 -1.64
CA LYS A 12 11.71 12.25 -2.79
C LYS A 12 11.99 10.76 -2.65
N GLU A 13 13.18 10.41 -2.18
CA GLU A 13 13.56 9.02 -1.95
C GLU A 13 12.73 8.38 -0.83
N ASN A 14 12.43 9.13 0.23
CA ASN A 14 11.59 8.66 1.32
C ASN A 14 10.16 8.36 0.83
N GLN A 15 9.56 9.27 0.05
CA GLN A 15 8.24 9.02 -0.57
C GLN A 15 8.27 7.77 -1.46
N ARG A 16 9.32 7.60 -2.28
CA ARG A 16 9.49 6.41 -3.12
C ARG A 16 9.58 5.14 -2.26
N HIS A 17 10.35 5.17 -1.18
CA HIS A 17 10.50 4.04 -0.28
C HIS A 17 9.17 3.66 0.38
N GLN A 18 8.39 4.64 0.83
CA GLN A 18 7.05 4.40 1.40
C GLN A 18 6.13 3.70 0.39
N ILE A 19 6.11 4.16 -0.87
CA ILE A 19 5.31 3.52 -1.93
C ILE A 19 5.78 2.08 -2.17
N GLN A 20 7.09 1.84 -2.20
CA GLN A 20 7.64 0.48 -2.37
C GLN A 20 7.24 -0.46 -1.23
N GLN A 21 7.22 0.03 0.01
CA GLN A 21 6.74 -0.76 1.15
C GLN A 21 5.26 -1.11 1.02
N VAL A 22 4.42 -0.18 0.57
CA VAL A 22 2.99 -0.43 0.35
C VAL A 22 2.78 -1.45 -0.77
N ILE A 23 3.50 -1.31 -1.89
CA ILE A 23 3.47 -2.28 -3.00
C ILE A 23 3.84 -3.67 -2.49
N SER A 24 4.97 -3.80 -1.79
CA SER A 24 5.44 -5.08 -1.27
C SER A 24 4.39 -5.76 -0.37
N ARG A 25 3.82 -5.01 0.59
CA ARG A 25 2.75 -5.52 1.48
C ARG A 25 1.50 -5.97 0.73
N LEU A 26 1.06 -5.17 -0.26
CA LEU A 26 -0.09 -5.51 -1.10
C LEU A 26 0.18 -6.74 -1.94
N THR A 27 1.37 -6.84 -2.54
CA THR A 27 1.81 -7.98 -3.31
C THR A 27 1.76 -9.25 -2.47
N ASP A 28 2.41 -9.27 -1.30
CA ASP A 28 2.43 -10.46 -0.43
C ASP A 28 1.02 -10.89 -0.02
N LYS A 29 0.20 -9.93 0.45
CA LYS A 29 -1.14 -10.22 0.96
C LYS A 29 -2.08 -10.68 -0.15
N CYS A 30 -2.12 -9.97 -1.27
CA CYS A 30 -3.05 -10.28 -2.35
C CYS A 30 -2.59 -11.48 -3.17
N PHE A 31 -1.29 -11.72 -3.30
CA PHE A 31 -0.78 -12.94 -3.91
C PHE A 31 -1.20 -14.17 -3.10
N ALA A 32 -0.94 -14.18 -1.78
CA ALA A 32 -1.31 -15.29 -0.91
C ALA A 32 -2.83 -15.57 -0.90
N LYS A 33 -3.65 -14.52 -1.05
CA LYS A 33 -5.11 -14.64 -1.05
C LYS A 33 -5.70 -15.08 -2.39
N CYS A 34 -5.15 -14.57 -3.50
CA CYS A 34 -5.78 -14.71 -4.81
C CYS A 34 -5.12 -15.76 -5.71
N VAL A 35 -3.82 -16.01 -5.56
CA VAL A 35 -3.07 -16.91 -6.45
C VAL A 35 -2.96 -18.29 -5.81
N LYS A 36 -3.79 -19.23 -6.28
CA LYS A 36 -3.79 -20.62 -5.77
C LYS A 36 -2.80 -21.53 -6.51
N ARG A 37 -2.59 -21.27 -7.80
CA ARG A 37 -1.69 -22.04 -8.66
C ARG A 37 -0.82 -21.07 -9.44
N PRO A 38 0.41 -20.81 -8.98
CA PRO A 38 1.31 -19.90 -9.67
C PRO A 38 1.53 -20.34 -11.12
N GLY A 39 1.37 -19.40 -12.05
CA GLY A 39 1.61 -19.60 -13.47
C GLY A 39 2.33 -18.40 -14.07
N ALA A 40 2.64 -18.47 -15.36
CA ALA A 40 3.33 -17.38 -16.07
C ALA A 40 2.48 -16.09 -16.17
N LYS A 41 1.17 -16.19 -15.97
CA LYS A 41 0.21 -15.08 -16.01
C LYS A 41 -0.89 -15.33 -14.99
N LEU A 42 -1.46 -14.25 -14.46
CA LEU A 42 -2.70 -14.34 -13.71
C LEU A 42 -3.83 -14.74 -14.67
N SER A 43 -4.63 -15.71 -14.24
CA SER A 43 -5.91 -16.01 -14.90
C SER A 43 -6.88 -14.83 -14.75
N SER A 44 -7.99 -14.84 -15.51
CA SER A 44 -9.01 -13.79 -15.42
C SER A 44 -9.61 -13.67 -14.02
N SER A 45 -9.84 -14.80 -13.34
CA SER A 45 -10.36 -14.84 -11.98
C SER A 45 -9.34 -14.35 -10.94
N GLU A 46 -8.06 -14.69 -11.09
CA GLU A 46 -6.99 -14.17 -10.23
C GLU A 46 -6.79 -12.67 -10.42
N THR A 47 -6.88 -12.17 -11.66
CA THR A 47 -6.79 -10.74 -11.97
C THR A 47 -7.91 -9.96 -11.28
N GLN A 48 -9.16 -10.40 -11.43
CA GLN A 48 -10.30 -9.77 -10.74
C GLN A 48 -10.15 -9.85 -9.22
N CYS A 49 -9.66 -10.98 -8.68
CA CYS A 49 -9.43 -11.13 -7.25
C CYS A 49 -8.39 -10.14 -6.74
N VAL A 50 -7.25 -9.99 -7.42
CA VAL A 50 -6.17 -9.08 -7.03
C VAL A 50 -6.66 -7.63 -7.07
N GLN A 51 -7.38 -7.22 -8.11
CA GLN A 51 -7.99 -5.88 -8.18
C GLN A 51 -8.88 -5.62 -6.97
N ASN A 52 -9.83 -6.50 -6.69
CA ASN A 52 -10.73 -6.38 -5.55
C ASN A 52 -9.97 -6.43 -4.21
N CYS A 53 -8.88 -7.20 -4.12
CA CYS A 53 -8.08 -7.32 -2.91
C CYS A 53 -7.37 -6.00 -2.58
N VAL A 54 -6.77 -5.36 -3.58
CA VAL A 54 -6.07 -4.09 -3.42
C VAL A 54 -7.05 -2.98 -3.06
N GLU A 55 -8.15 -2.83 -3.81
CA GLU A 55 -9.18 -1.82 -3.55
C GLU A 55 -9.71 -1.93 -2.11
N ARG A 56 -10.12 -3.13 -1.70
CA ARG A 56 -10.64 -3.35 -0.33
C ARG A 56 -9.60 -3.15 0.76
N PHE A 57 -8.32 -3.41 0.48
CA PHE A 57 -7.25 -3.15 1.44
C PHE A 57 -7.06 -1.65 1.68
N LEU A 58 -7.07 -0.87 0.60
CA LEU A 58 -6.92 0.58 0.68
C LEU A 58 -8.14 1.21 1.38
N ASP A 59 -9.36 0.80 1.02
CA ASP A 59 -10.58 1.28 1.68
C ASP A 59 -10.57 1.03 3.18
N ALA A 60 -10.23 -0.20 3.58
CA ALA A 60 -10.12 -0.57 4.99
C ALA A 60 -9.02 0.21 5.71
N SER A 61 -7.89 0.44 5.04
CA SER A 61 -6.77 1.21 5.62
C SER A 61 -7.16 2.66 5.86
N VAL A 62 -7.83 3.30 4.91
CA VAL A 62 -8.33 4.68 5.05
C VAL A 62 -9.37 4.77 6.16
N PHE A 63 -10.29 3.80 6.22
CA PHE A 63 -11.28 3.74 7.29
C PHE A 63 -10.63 3.65 8.67
N ILE A 64 -9.66 2.74 8.85
CA ILE A 64 -8.94 2.59 10.13
C ILE A 64 -8.16 3.86 10.47
N MET A 65 -7.45 4.46 9.51
CA MET A 65 -6.71 5.72 9.73
C MET A 65 -7.64 6.85 10.20
N LYS A 66 -8.83 6.95 9.60
CA LYS A 66 -9.83 7.94 10.01
C LYS A 66 -10.26 7.71 11.46
N LEU A 67 -10.57 6.48 11.84
CA LEU A 67 -10.92 6.13 13.22
C LEU A 67 -9.80 6.50 14.20
N MET A 68 -8.56 6.16 13.87
CA MET A 68 -7.40 6.50 14.71
C MET A 68 -7.25 8.01 14.91
N SER A 69 -7.43 8.81 13.85
CA SER A 69 -7.36 10.28 13.94
C SER A 69 -8.50 10.89 14.76
N GLU A 70 -9.69 10.29 14.72
CA GLU A 70 -10.85 10.73 15.50
C GLU A 70 -10.70 10.37 16.98
N ASP A 71 -10.04 9.26 17.30
CA ASP A 71 -9.77 8.87 18.68
C ASP A 71 -8.71 9.78 19.34
N GLU A 72 -7.65 10.17 18.61
CA GLU A 72 -6.70 11.21 19.08
C GLU A 72 -7.39 12.56 19.39
N ALA A 73 -8.47 12.89 18.69
CA ALA A 73 -9.21 14.13 18.91
C ALA A 73 -10.12 14.12 20.15
N LYS A 74 -10.46 12.94 20.69
CA LYS A 74 -11.29 12.79 21.91
C LYS A 74 -10.46 12.82 23.19
N GLU A 75 -9.16 12.58 23.09
CA GLU A 75 -8.22 12.53 24.22
C GLU A 75 -7.53 13.89 24.49
N LYS A 76 -7.78 14.89 23.64
CA LYS A 76 -7.43 16.30 23.86
C LYS A 76 -8.62 17.09 24.41
#